data_AF-A0A7W2TKZ2-F1
#
_entry.id   AF-A0A7W2TKZ2-F1
#
_cell.length_a   1.000
_cell.length_b   1.000
_cell.length_c   1.000
_cell.angle_alpha   90.00
_cell.angle_beta   90.00
_cell.angle_gamma   90.00
#
_symmetry.space_group_name_H-M   'P 1'
#
loop_
_entity.id
_entity.type
_entity.pdbx_description
1 polymer ?
#
loop_
_entity_poly.entity_id
_entity_poly.type
_entity_poly.pdbx_seq_one_letter_code
_entity_poly.pdbx_strand_id
1 'polypeptide(L)'
;MTLNDLTVKFDQLERTTILSEWEWMLKEQYLPILITASGDAFIQNLIDDSICWLGTAGAELEDIADSYDEFVELLNNKEFVVDYFMVQMVGDLIQSGKSLEAGQIYSLTKPYLLGGSFKLENIEATDISVHFSLTGQIADQVSNLPDGTNVDRVVVSES
;
A
#
# COMPACT_ATOMS: atom_id res chain seq x y z
N MET A 1 -4.81 -16.68 11.31
CA MET A 1 -4.63 -15.67 10.25
C MET A 1 -4.43 -16.39 8.93
N THR A 2 -5.08 -15.92 7.89
CA THR A 2 -5.11 -16.44 6.52
C THR A 2 -4.79 -15.31 5.56
N LEU A 3 -4.56 -15.61 4.27
CA LEU A 3 -4.36 -14.57 3.26
C LEU A 3 -5.55 -13.60 3.14
N ASN A 4 -6.77 -14.07 3.46
CA ASN A 4 -7.95 -13.21 3.49
C ASN A 4 -7.92 -12.17 4.62
N ASP A 5 -7.21 -12.44 5.72
CA ASP A 5 -7.03 -11.48 6.81
C ASP A 5 -5.96 -10.42 6.45
N LEU A 6 -5.12 -10.73 5.46
CA LEU A 6 -3.98 -9.92 5.02
C LEU A 6 -4.25 -9.13 3.75
N THR A 7 -5.43 -9.29 3.16
CA THR A 7 -5.84 -8.62 1.92
C THR A 7 -7.21 -8.01 2.08
N VAL A 8 -7.50 -7.02 1.24
CA VAL A 8 -8.80 -6.35 1.24
C VAL A 8 -9.46 -6.46 -0.12
N LYS A 9 -10.79 -6.46 -0.10
CA LYS A 9 -11.59 -6.36 -1.32
C LYS A 9 -11.78 -4.90 -1.72
N PHE A 10 -11.64 -4.64 -3.00
CA PHE A 10 -11.76 -3.32 -3.61
C PHE A 10 -12.60 -3.36 -4.90
N ASP A 11 -13.42 -4.39 -5.08
CA ASP A 11 -14.28 -4.59 -6.24
C ASP A 11 -15.38 -3.52 -6.37
N GLN A 12 -15.70 -2.84 -5.27
CA GLN A 12 -16.58 -1.68 -5.24
C GLN A 12 -15.93 -0.38 -5.74
N LEU A 13 -14.61 -0.35 -5.92
CA LEU A 13 -13.85 0.84 -6.33
C LEU A 13 -13.53 0.80 -7.82
N GLU A 14 -13.38 1.98 -8.41
CA GLU A 14 -12.90 2.11 -9.78
C GLU A 14 -11.37 1.89 -9.82
N ARG A 15 -10.95 0.71 -10.28
CA ARG A 15 -9.54 0.28 -10.24
C ARG A 15 -8.56 1.28 -10.88
N THR A 16 -8.99 1.96 -11.93
CA THR A 16 -8.19 2.95 -12.67
C THR A 16 -7.89 4.22 -11.88
N THR A 17 -8.64 4.51 -10.81
CA THR A 17 -8.45 5.75 -10.02
C THR A 17 -7.67 5.53 -8.73
N ILE A 18 -7.43 4.27 -8.32
CA ILE A 18 -6.76 3.96 -7.04
C ILE A 18 -5.32 4.49 -7.03
N LEU A 19 -4.63 4.46 -8.18
CA LEU A 19 -3.22 4.82 -8.30
C LEU A 19 -2.99 6.25 -8.82
N SER A 20 -4.03 7.08 -8.96
CA SER A 20 -3.91 8.39 -9.62
C SER A 20 -2.84 9.29 -8.99
N GLU A 21 -2.77 9.34 -7.65
CA GLU A 21 -1.76 10.12 -6.92
C GLU A 21 -0.37 9.43 -6.84
N TRP A 22 -0.22 8.25 -7.45
CA TRP A 22 1.03 7.51 -7.58
C TRP A 22 1.59 7.51 -9.01
N GLU A 23 0.85 8.03 -9.99
CA GLU A 23 1.26 8.05 -11.41
C GLU A 23 2.61 8.73 -11.65
N TRP A 24 3.01 9.69 -10.81
CA TRP A 24 4.31 10.35 -10.90
C TRP A 24 5.50 9.40 -10.75
N MET A 25 5.32 8.28 -10.04
CA MET A 25 6.35 7.26 -9.83
C MET A 25 6.28 6.13 -10.87
N LEU A 26 5.11 5.93 -11.47
CA LEU A 26 4.83 4.84 -12.41
C LEU A 26 5.16 5.28 -13.85
N LYS A 27 6.17 4.65 -14.46
CA LYS A 27 6.62 5.00 -15.83
C LYS A 27 5.67 4.51 -16.93
N GLU A 28 4.79 3.57 -16.60
CA GLU A 28 3.88 2.88 -17.50
C GLU A 28 2.47 2.82 -16.89
N GLN A 29 1.52 2.17 -17.58
CA GLN A 29 0.17 2.02 -17.06
C GLN A 29 0.08 0.74 -16.23
N TYR A 30 -0.34 0.89 -14.99
CA TYR A 30 -0.53 -0.21 -14.06
C TYR A 30 -1.96 -0.24 -13.53
N LEU A 31 -2.44 -1.43 -13.15
CA LEU A 31 -3.66 -1.59 -12.38
C LEU A 31 -3.41 -2.40 -11.11
N PRO A 32 -4.00 -2.02 -9.96
CA PRO A 32 -3.92 -2.84 -8.77
C PRO A 32 -4.64 -4.17 -9.00
N ILE A 33 -3.96 -5.27 -8.69
CA ILE A 33 -4.51 -6.64 -8.75
C ILE A 33 -4.72 -7.23 -7.35
N LEU A 34 -3.99 -6.74 -6.35
CA LEU A 34 -4.14 -7.11 -4.95
C LEU A 34 -3.77 -5.92 -4.06
N ILE A 35 -4.56 -5.68 -3.01
CA ILE A 35 -4.26 -4.68 -1.98
C ILE A 35 -4.13 -5.40 -0.64
N THR A 36 -3.01 -5.17 0.03
CA THR A 36 -2.74 -5.70 1.35
C THR A 36 -3.55 -4.95 2.41
N ALA A 37 -3.90 -5.61 3.52
CA ALA A 37 -4.55 -4.96 4.65
C ALA A 37 -3.67 -3.89 5.30
N SER A 38 -2.34 -3.91 5.06
CA SER A 38 -1.36 -2.96 5.56
C SER A 38 -1.18 -1.70 4.70
N GLY A 39 -1.84 -1.61 3.55
CA GLY A 39 -1.86 -0.41 2.71
C GLY A 39 -0.99 -0.47 1.45
N ASP A 40 -0.22 -1.53 1.23
CA ASP A 40 0.56 -1.72 0.01
C ASP A 40 -0.24 -2.42 -1.09
N ALA A 41 0.17 -2.28 -2.34
CA ALA A 41 -0.48 -2.91 -3.49
C ALA A 41 0.49 -3.75 -4.34
N PHE A 42 -0.02 -4.85 -4.89
CA PHE A 42 0.57 -5.47 -6.06
C PHE A 42 -0.14 -4.95 -7.29
N ILE A 43 0.63 -4.42 -8.23
CA ILE A 43 0.14 -3.72 -9.42
C ILE A 43 0.67 -4.45 -10.66
N GLN A 44 -0.20 -4.62 -11.65
CA GLN A 44 0.15 -5.31 -12.90
C GLN A 44 0.36 -4.29 -14.02
N ASN A 45 1.46 -4.43 -14.73
CA ASN A 45 1.78 -3.67 -15.93
C ASN A 45 0.85 -4.09 -17.08
N LEU A 46 0.23 -3.12 -17.74
CA LEU A 46 -0.70 -3.38 -18.86
C LEU A 46 -0.01 -3.65 -20.21
N ILE A 47 1.31 -3.53 -20.29
CA ILE A 47 2.10 -3.75 -21.51
C ILE A 47 2.68 -5.16 -21.57
N ASP A 48 3.32 -5.60 -20.50
CA ASP A 48 4.07 -6.87 -20.44
C ASP A 48 3.56 -7.87 -19.40
N ASP A 49 2.45 -7.55 -18.72
CA ASP A 49 1.81 -8.35 -17.68
C ASP A 49 2.65 -8.62 -16.42
N SER A 50 3.82 -7.98 -16.29
CA SER A 50 4.68 -8.05 -15.09
C SER A 50 3.97 -7.46 -13.86
N ILE A 51 4.38 -7.90 -12.68
CA ILE A 51 3.79 -7.50 -11.40
C ILE A 51 4.86 -6.84 -10.55
N CYS A 52 4.55 -5.65 -10.06
CA CYS A 52 5.38 -4.92 -9.11
C CYS A 52 4.65 -4.81 -7.77
N TRP A 53 5.41 -4.70 -6.68
CA TRP A 53 4.93 -4.28 -5.37
C TRP A 53 5.13 -2.77 -5.23
N LEU A 54 4.07 -2.06 -4.84
CA LEU A 54 4.06 -0.65 -4.50
C LEU A 54 3.98 -0.51 -2.98
N GLY A 55 5.10 -0.14 -2.38
CA GLY A 55 5.22 0.17 -0.96
C GLY A 55 4.78 1.60 -0.67
N THR A 56 3.55 1.78 -0.16
CA THR A 56 2.94 3.11 -0.02
C THR A 56 3.49 3.89 1.17
N ALA A 57 4.03 3.19 2.17
CA ALA A 57 4.63 3.82 3.34
C ALA A 57 5.99 4.46 3.04
N GLY A 58 6.79 3.86 2.14
CA GLY A 58 8.16 4.26 1.84
C GLY A 58 8.36 4.89 0.46
N ALA A 59 7.33 4.89 -0.39
CA ALA A 59 7.44 5.22 -1.81
C ALA A 59 8.43 4.30 -2.54
N GLU A 60 8.20 3.00 -2.42
CA GLU A 60 9.05 1.96 -2.98
C GLU A 60 8.32 1.22 -4.12
N LEU A 61 9.09 0.82 -5.15
CA LEU A 61 8.60 0.01 -6.26
C LEU A 61 9.59 -1.14 -6.49
N GLU A 62 9.11 -2.36 -6.40
CA GLU A 62 9.91 -3.57 -6.55
C GLU A 62 9.28 -4.52 -7.57
N ASP A 63 10.09 -5.12 -8.45
CA ASP A 63 9.64 -6.13 -9.40
C ASP A 63 9.45 -7.47 -8.67
N ILE A 64 8.26 -8.07 -8.82
CA ILE A 64 7.85 -9.26 -8.04
C ILE A 64 7.75 -10.50 -8.91
N ALA A 65 7.16 -10.40 -10.10
CA ALA A 65 6.92 -11.53 -10.98
C ALA A 65 6.78 -11.09 -12.44
N ASP A 66 7.14 -11.96 -13.37
CA ASP A 66 6.99 -11.71 -14.81
C ASP A 66 5.56 -12.02 -15.29
N SER A 67 4.73 -12.65 -14.45
CA SER A 67 3.35 -13.02 -14.81
C SER A 67 2.44 -13.21 -13.59
N TYR A 68 1.13 -13.18 -13.83
CA TYR A 68 0.13 -13.48 -12.82
C TYR A 68 0.25 -14.89 -12.22
N ASP A 69 0.58 -15.89 -13.04
CA ASP A 69 0.71 -17.27 -12.55
C ASP A 69 1.87 -17.41 -11.56
N GLU A 70 3.02 -16.81 -11.88
CA GLU A 70 4.18 -16.76 -10.96
C GLU A 70 3.83 -16.01 -9.66
N PHE A 71 3.12 -14.89 -9.76
CA PHE A 71 2.64 -14.19 -8.58
C PHE A 71 1.71 -15.05 -7.71
N VAL A 72 0.81 -15.85 -8.30
CA VAL A 72 -0.04 -16.78 -7.55
C VAL A 72 0.80 -17.86 -6.85
N GLU A 73 1.88 -18.33 -7.46
CA GLU A 73 2.83 -19.25 -6.79
C GLU A 73 3.50 -18.57 -5.57
N LEU A 74 3.90 -17.31 -5.70
CA LEU A 74 4.48 -16.53 -4.60
C LEU A 74 3.52 -16.34 -3.42
N LEU A 75 2.22 -16.17 -3.68
CA LEU A 75 1.20 -16.09 -2.61
C LEU A 75 1.08 -17.37 -1.78
N ASN A 76 1.59 -18.51 -2.26
CA ASN A 76 1.69 -19.76 -1.51
C ASN A 76 3.01 -19.90 -0.73
N ASN A 77 3.99 -19.02 -0.97
CA ASN A 77 5.25 -18.97 -0.24
C ASN A 77 5.08 -18.16 1.06
N LYS A 78 5.33 -18.82 2.20
CA LYS A 78 5.17 -18.20 3.52
C LYS A 78 6.17 -17.07 3.80
N GLU A 79 7.39 -17.18 3.30
CA GLU A 79 8.43 -16.16 3.49
C GLU A 79 8.03 -14.88 2.74
N PHE A 80 7.66 -15.03 1.47
CA PHE A 80 7.09 -13.95 0.67
C PHE A 80 5.91 -13.25 1.36
N VAL A 81 4.95 -14.02 1.87
CA VAL A 81 3.81 -13.43 2.58
C VAL A 81 4.24 -12.68 3.84
N VAL A 82 5.22 -13.19 4.59
CA VAL A 82 5.76 -12.50 5.78
C VAL A 82 6.41 -11.17 5.42
N ASP A 83 7.17 -11.13 4.33
CA ASP A 83 7.95 -9.96 3.92
C ASP A 83 7.06 -8.82 3.40
N TYR A 84 6.02 -9.13 2.62
CA TYR A 84 5.24 -8.11 1.90
C TYR A 84 3.87 -7.77 2.51
N PHE A 85 3.35 -8.55 3.46
CA PHE A 85 1.98 -8.38 3.97
C PHE A 85 1.91 -7.89 5.43
N MET A 86 3.04 -7.50 6.03
CA MET A 86 3.11 -6.99 7.40
C MET A 86 2.36 -7.89 8.40
N VAL A 87 2.55 -9.21 8.27
CA VAL A 87 1.79 -10.29 8.95
C VAL A 87 1.68 -10.05 10.45
N GLN A 88 2.79 -9.70 11.12
CA GLN A 88 2.80 -9.45 12.56
C GLN A 88 1.94 -8.23 12.93
N MET A 89 2.08 -7.12 12.21
CA MET A 89 1.32 -5.89 12.46
C MET A 89 -0.19 -6.15 12.33
N VAL A 90 -0.63 -6.79 11.24
CA VAL A 90 -2.03 -7.10 11.02
C VAL A 90 -2.56 -8.04 12.11
N GLY A 91 -1.77 -9.06 12.49
CA GLY A 91 -2.11 -9.97 13.57
C GLY A 91 -2.31 -9.26 14.91
N ASP A 92 -1.43 -8.32 15.27
CA ASP A 92 -1.52 -7.55 16.51
C ASP A 92 -2.73 -6.60 16.52
N LEU A 93 -3.05 -5.97 15.38
CA LEU A 93 -4.24 -5.12 15.24
C LEU A 93 -5.53 -5.92 15.45
N ILE A 94 -5.65 -7.09 14.81
CA ILE A 94 -6.80 -7.99 14.99
C ILE A 94 -6.92 -8.45 16.45
N GLN A 95 -5.81 -8.84 17.08
CA GLN A 95 -5.80 -9.26 18.48
C GLN A 95 -6.17 -8.11 19.44
N SER A 96 -5.85 -6.87 19.09
CA SER A 96 -6.24 -5.68 19.85
C SER A 96 -7.72 -5.30 19.70
N GLY A 97 -8.47 -6.02 18.85
CA GLY A 97 -9.89 -5.78 18.58
C GLY A 97 -10.16 -4.74 17.49
N LYS A 98 -9.14 -4.33 16.72
CA LYS A 98 -9.36 -3.52 15.52
C LYS A 98 -9.82 -4.42 14.37
N SER A 99 -10.69 -3.88 13.53
CA SER A 99 -11.25 -4.54 12.37
C SER A 99 -11.38 -3.56 11.21
N LEU A 100 -11.37 -4.07 9.98
CA LEU A 100 -11.64 -3.32 8.77
C LEU A 100 -13.08 -3.53 8.33
N GLU A 101 -13.75 -2.45 7.94
CA GLU A 101 -14.99 -2.54 7.17
C GLU A 101 -14.69 -2.75 5.67
N ALA A 102 -15.74 -3.00 4.88
CA ALA A 102 -15.59 -3.16 3.45
C ALA A 102 -15.02 -1.88 2.81
N GLY A 103 -13.93 -2.00 2.07
CA GLY A 103 -13.24 -0.86 1.45
C GLY A 103 -12.27 -0.11 2.35
N GLN A 104 -11.99 -0.62 3.55
CA GLN A 104 -10.99 -0.06 4.44
C GLN A 104 -9.70 -0.88 4.48
N ILE A 105 -8.61 -0.22 4.83
CA ILE A 105 -7.28 -0.78 5.11
C ILE A 105 -6.70 -0.15 6.38
N TYR A 106 -5.66 -0.75 6.94
CA TYR A 106 -4.91 -0.15 8.01
C TYR A 106 -3.91 0.87 7.46
N SER A 107 -4.00 2.11 7.93
CA SER A 107 -3.09 3.19 7.55
C SER A 107 -2.47 3.87 8.76
N LEU A 108 -1.33 4.51 8.55
CA LEU A 108 -0.67 5.28 9.59
C LEU A 108 -1.32 6.66 9.73
N THR A 109 -1.75 7.02 10.94
CA THR A 109 -2.29 8.36 11.24
C THR A 109 -1.22 9.44 11.07
N LYS A 110 0.01 9.17 11.51
CA LYS A 110 1.22 9.89 11.10
C LYS A 110 1.97 9.09 10.04
N PRO A 111 2.05 9.56 8.79
CA PRO A 111 2.75 8.87 7.70
C PRO A 111 4.22 8.56 8.02
N TYR A 112 4.71 7.40 7.55
CA TYR A 112 6.08 6.96 7.81
C TYR A 112 7.12 7.94 7.27
N LEU A 113 6.94 8.42 6.03
CA LEU A 113 7.76 9.45 5.40
C LEU A 113 7.86 10.78 6.19
N LEU A 114 6.92 11.04 7.10
CA LEU A 114 6.92 12.21 7.97
C LEU A 114 7.40 11.88 9.41
N GLY A 115 8.09 10.76 9.57
CA GLY A 115 8.58 10.25 10.86
C GLY A 115 7.50 9.58 11.71
N GLY A 116 6.52 8.97 11.06
CA GLY A 116 5.58 8.03 11.67
C GLY A 116 6.23 6.70 12.04
N SER A 117 5.49 5.82 12.71
CA SER A 117 5.98 4.47 13.04
C SER A 117 4.85 3.46 13.01
N PHE A 118 5.17 2.19 12.75
CA PHE A 118 4.24 1.06 12.76
C PHE A 118 3.91 0.58 14.18
N LYS A 119 3.38 1.50 15.00
CA LYS A 119 2.87 1.22 16.35
C LYS A 119 1.36 1.25 16.32
N LEU A 120 0.70 0.39 17.12
CA LEU A 120 -0.76 0.28 17.18
C LEU A 120 -1.49 1.63 17.41
N GLU A 121 -0.88 2.53 18.18
CA GLU A 121 -1.39 3.88 18.47
C GLU A 121 -1.35 4.84 17.27
N ASN A 122 -0.51 4.54 16.28
CA ASN A 122 -0.35 5.31 15.05
C ASN A 122 -1.04 4.64 13.86
N ILE A 123 -1.89 3.62 14.09
CA ILE A 123 -2.57 2.88 13.02
C ILE A 123 -4.09 2.98 13.21
N GLU A 124 -4.79 3.33 12.14
CA GLU A 124 -6.25 3.37 12.08
C GLU A 124 -6.80 2.66 10.83
N ALA A 125 -8.10 2.39 10.82
CA ALA A 125 -8.79 1.97 9.62
C ALA A 125 -9.12 3.20 8.78
N THR A 126 -8.81 3.15 7.49
CA THR A 126 -9.02 4.24 6.54
C THR A 126 -9.53 3.68 5.22
N ASP A 127 -10.34 4.45 4.49
CA ASP A 127 -10.78 4.06 3.15
C ASP A 127 -9.59 3.90 2.21
N ILE A 128 -9.63 2.88 1.35
CA ILE A 128 -8.56 2.58 0.38
C ILE A 128 -8.25 3.80 -0.49
N SER A 129 -9.27 4.49 -1.01
CA SER A 129 -9.09 5.68 -1.86
C SER A 129 -8.39 6.81 -1.11
N VAL A 130 -8.78 7.07 0.14
CA VAL A 130 -8.17 8.10 0.99
C VAL A 130 -6.71 7.75 1.27
N HIS A 131 -6.43 6.49 1.61
CA HIS A 131 -5.07 6.05 1.85
C HIS A 131 -4.16 6.27 0.64
N PHE A 132 -4.50 5.72 -0.53
CA PHE A 132 -3.65 5.82 -1.72
C PHE A 132 -3.49 7.27 -2.20
N SER A 133 -4.57 8.07 -2.11
CA SER A 133 -4.50 9.50 -2.44
C SER A 133 -3.56 10.25 -1.51
N LEU A 134 -3.71 10.07 -0.19
CA LEU A 134 -2.90 10.75 0.81
C LEU A 134 -1.44 10.35 0.75
N THR A 135 -1.15 9.04 0.70
CA THR A 135 0.24 8.54 0.69
C THR A 135 0.95 8.90 -0.61
N GLY A 136 0.26 8.85 -1.75
CA GLY A 136 0.81 9.25 -3.06
C GLY A 136 1.18 10.73 -3.11
N GLN A 137 0.28 11.62 -2.67
CA GLN A 137 0.55 13.06 -2.61
C GLN A 137 1.69 13.41 -1.64
N ILE A 138 1.78 12.73 -0.50
CA ILE A 138 2.86 12.94 0.48
C ILE A 138 4.18 12.45 -0.10
N ALA A 139 4.19 11.26 -0.69
CA ALA A 139 5.37 10.67 -1.31
C ALA A 139 5.94 11.59 -2.39
N ASP A 140 5.14 12.06 -3.35
CA ASP A 140 5.59 12.97 -4.43
C ASP A 140 6.32 14.21 -3.87
N GLN A 141 5.74 14.81 -2.83
CA GLN A 141 6.30 16.01 -2.19
C GLN A 141 7.64 15.76 -1.49
N VAL A 142 7.88 14.56 -0.96
CA VAL A 142 9.11 14.27 -0.20
C VAL A 142 10.16 13.50 -0.99
N SER A 143 9.78 12.80 -2.07
CA SER A 143 10.70 11.94 -2.84
C SER A 143 11.85 12.70 -3.51
N ASN A 144 11.72 14.02 -3.67
CA ASN A 144 12.77 14.88 -4.22
C ASN A 144 13.58 15.65 -3.15
N LEU A 145 13.31 15.42 -1.86
CA LEU A 145 14.02 16.09 -0.78
C LEU A 145 15.30 15.33 -0.40
N PRO A 146 16.40 16.03 -0.05
CA PRO A 146 17.59 15.37 0.47
C PRO A 146 17.31 14.62 1.78
N ASP A 147 18.01 13.52 2.00
CA ASP A 147 17.96 12.78 3.27
C ASP A 147 18.22 13.69 4.48
N GLY A 148 17.39 13.54 5.51
CA GLY A 148 17.47 14.34 6.73
C GLY A 148 16.82 15.73 6.62
N THR A 149 16.16 16.05 5.50
CA THR A 149 15.35 17.28 5.39
C THR A 149 14.23 17.27 6.43
N ASN A 150 14.09 18.37 7.17
CA ASN A 150 12.95 18.55 8.07
C ASN A 150 11.73 19.00 7.27
N VAL A 151 10.66 18.21 7.32
CA VAL A 151 9.39 18.51 6.65
C VAL A 151 8.42 19.13 7.65
N ASP A 152 8.34 20.46 7.65
CA ASP A 152 7.45 21.21 8.56
C ASP A 152 5.97 21.18 8.12
N ARG A 153 5.71 20.99 6.82
CA ARG A 153 4.37 21.00 6.23
C ARG A 153 4.30 20.19 4.94
N VAL A 154 3.21 19.45 4.78
CA VAL A 154 2.74 18.90 3.50
C VAL A 154 1.39 19.53 3.15
N VAL A 155 1.09 19.63 1.85
CA VAL A 155 -0.21 20.09 1.37
C VAL A 155 -0.90 18.91 0.70
N VAL A 156 -2.11 18.58 1.16
CA VAL A 156 -2.92 17.51 0.58
C VAL A 156 -4.17 18.16 0.00
N SER A 157 -4.50 17.79 -1.23
CA SER A 157 -5.70 18.24 -1.93
C SER A 157 -6.78 17.17 -1.83
N GLU A 158 -8.04 17.60 -1.76
CA GLU A 158 -9.17 16.69 -1.96
C GLU A 158 -9.20 16.29 -3.44
N SER A 159 -9.09 14.99 -3.70
CA SER A 159 -9.24 14.36 -5.01
C SER A 159 -10.71 14.11 -5.36
#